data_AF-A0A7H4PPA6-F1
#
_entry.id   AF-A0A7H4PPA6-F1
#
_cell.length_a   1.000
_cell.length_b   1.000
_cell.length_c   1.000
_cell.angle_alpha   90.00
_cell.angle_beta   90.00
_cell.angle_gamma   90.00
#
_symmetry.space_group_name_H-M   'P 1'
#
loop_
_entity.id
_entity.type
_entity.pdbx_description
1 polymer ?
#
loop_
_entity_poly.entity_id
_entity_poly.type
_entity_poly.pdbx_seq_one_letter_code
_entity_poly.pdbx_strand_id
1 'polypeptide(L)'
;MTVRLENGQPLPFGAMVSVPGAASSEQAFIVGDGGQVYLTGLESNGVLNVKWGSGTQDRCQIHYALPSAKELTGIIVAQAQCR
;
A
#
# COMPACT_ATOMS: atom_id res chain seq x y z
N MET A 1 4.96 5.00 2.90
CA MET A 1 3.96 4.41 3.83
C MET A 1 4.54 3.14 4.44
N THR A 2 4.32 2.90 5.73
CA THR A 2 4.70 1.65 6.41
C THR A 2 3.46 0.80 6.62
N VAL A 3 3.47 -0.44 6.13
CA VAL A 3 2.33 -1.36 6.18
C VAL A 3 2.64 -2.54 7.09
N ARG A 4 1.67 -2.88 7.94
CA ARG A 4 1.71 -4.07 8.80
C ARG A 4 0.52 -4.98 8.53
N LEU A 5 0.76 -6.28 8.65
CA LEU A 5 -0.29 -7.31 8.68
C LEU A 5 -1.14 -7.16 9.95
N GLU A 6 -2.30 -7.83 9.99
CA GLU A 6 -3.19 -7.80 11.15
C GLU A 6 -2.51 -8.25 12.45
N ASN A 7 -1.59 -9.20 12.36
CA ASN A 7 -0.80 -9.71 13.48
C ASN A 7 0.33 -8.75 13.93
N GLY A 8 0.42 -7.56 13.34
CA GLY A 8 1.42 -6.53 13.65
C GLY A 8 2.79 -6.74 13.00
N GLN A 9 3.01 -7.84 12.28
CA GLN A 9 4.24 -8.07 11.53
C GLN A 9 4.33 -7.11 10.33
N PRO A 10 5.55 -6.70 9.92
CA PRO A 10 5.71 -5.93 8.70
C PRO A 10 5.21 -6.73 7.50
N LEU A 11 4.63 -6.03 6.52
CA LEU A 11 4.26 -6.64 5.26
C LEU A 11 5.52 -7.24 4.57
N PRO A 12 5.43 -8.43 3.94
CA PRO A 12 6.60 -9.10 3.38
C PRO A 12 7.33 -8.26 2.33
N PHE A 13 8.66 -8.33 2.35
CA PHE A 13 9.51 -7.77 1.30
C PHE A 13 9.12 -8.37 -0.06
N GLY A 14 9.06 -7.53 -1.09
CA GLY A 14 8.68 -7.94 -2.44
C GLY A 14 7.17 -8.08 -2.66
N ALA A 15 6.34 -7.82 -1.64
CA ALA A 15 4.91 -7.73 -1.84
C ALA A 15 4.58 -6.60 -2.84
N MET A 16 3.61 -6.87 -3.71
CA MET A 16 3.14 -5.95 -4.74
C MET A 16 1.90 -5.21 -4.23
N VAL A 17 1.92 -3.88 -4.32
CA VAL A 17 0.80 -3.00 -3.99
C VAL A 17 0.25 -2.41 -5.29
N SER A 18 -1.06 -2.44 -5.51
CA SER A 18 -1.70 -1.87 -6.69
C SER A 18 -2.99 -1.13 -6.37
N VAL A 19 -3.35 -0.20 -7.24
CA VAL A 19 -4.65 0.49 -7.17
C VAL A 19 -5.72 -0.39 -7.83
N PRO A 20 -6.86 -0.69 -7.17
CA PRO A 20 -7.94 -1.47 -7.77
C PRO A 20 -8.42 -0.85 -9.09
N GLY A 21 -8.60 -1.67 -10.11
CA GLY A 21 -9.11 -1.23 -11.41
C GLY A 21 -8.08 -0.58 -12.34
N ALA A 22 -6.88 -0.23 -11.85
CA ALA A 22 -5.74 0.02 -12.72
C ALA A 22 -5.31 -1.29 -13.39
N ALA A 23 -4.89 -1.25 -14.65
CA ALA A 23 -4.26 -2.44 -15.22
C ALA A 23 -3.05 -2.79 -14.35
N SER A 24 -2.83 -4.08 -14.05
CA SER A 24 -1.82 -4.55 -13.09
C SER A 24 -0.39 -4.05 -13.36
N SER A 25 -0.14 -3.53 -14.57
CA SER A 25 1.10 -2.95 -15.06
C SER A 25 1.19 -1.42 -14.96
N GLU A 26 0.09 -0.70 -14.72
CA GLU A 26 0.07 0.78 -14.78
C GLU A 26 0.44 1.45 -13.45
N GLN A 27 0.06 0.85 -12.31
CA GLN A 27 0.33 1.40 -10.97
C GLN A 27 0.60 0.27 -9.98
N ALA A 28 1.80 -0.30 -10.06
CA ALA A 28 2.28 -1.36 -9.18
C ALA A 28 3.53 -0.89 -8.42
N PHE A 29 3.53 -1.06 -7.11
CA PHE A 29 4.58 -0.63 -6.20
C PHE A 29 5.10 -1.83 -5.42
N ILE A 30 6.38 -1.80 -5.04
CA ILE A 30 7.05 -2.91 -4.35
C ILE A 30 7.31 -2.51 -2.90
N VAL A 31 6.99 -3.43 -2.00
CA VAL A 31 7.28 -3.29 -0.57
C VAL A 31 8.75 -3.64 -0.31
N GLY A 32 9.47 -2.68 0.25
CA GLY A 32 10.85 -2.84 0.72
C GLY A 32 10.92 -3.39 2.15
N ASP A 33 12.07 -3.19 2.78
CA ASP A 33 12.32 -3.63 4.15
C ASP A 33 11.39 -2.94 5.16
N GLY A 34 11.08 -3.66 6.24
CA GLY A 34 10.21 -3.16 7.31
C GLY A 34 8.76 -2.87 6.90
N GLY A 35 8.31 -3.38 5.74
CA GLY A 35 6.96 -3.14 5.23
C GLY A 35 6.79 -1.75 4.60
N GLN A 36 7.88 -1.10 4.19
CA GLN A 36 7.83 0.24 3.62
C GLN A 36 7.53 0.20 2.13
N VAL A 37 6.68 1.10 1.66
CA VAL A 37 6.38 1.28 0.23
C VAL A 37 6.26 2.76 -0.10
N TYR A 38 6.84 3.15 -1.23
CA TYR A 38 6.71 4.49 -1.81
C TYR A 38 5.60 4.46 -2.86
N LEU A 39 4.63 5.37 -2.70
CA LEU A 39 3.41 5.41 -3.50
C LEU A 39 3.28 6.82 -4.10
N THR A 40 2.90 6.90 -5.36
CA THR A 40 2.74 8.17 -6.10
C THR A 40 1.46 8.14 -6.92
N GLY A 41 0.87 9.30 -7.18
CA GLY A 41 -0.36 9.38 -7.97
C GLY A 41 -1.58 8.79 -7.26
N LEU A 42 -1.57 8.79 -5.93
CA LEU A 42 -2.73 8.40 -5.12
C LEU A 42 -3.72 9.55 -4.99
N GLU A 43 -5.00 9.19 -4.93
CA GLU A 43 -6.06 10.09 -4.51
C GLU A 43 -5.92 10.43 -3.01
N SER A 44 -6.70 11.40 -2.52
CA SER A 44 -6.72 11.75 -1.10
C SER A 44 -7.18 10.59 -0.19
N ASN A 45 -7.92 9.62 -0.72
CA ASN A 45 -8.34 8.43 0.00
C ASN A 45 -8.63 7.31 -1.00
N GLY A 46 -8.64 6.07 -0.53
CA GLY A 46 -9.00 4.94 -1.37
C GLY A 46 -8.60 3.59 -0.79
N VAL A 47 -8.55 2.61 -1.68
CA VAL A 47 -8.17 1.22 -1.39
C VAL A 47 -6.95 0.85 -2.19
N LEU A 48 -6.04 0.07 -1.61
CA LEU A 48 -4.93 -0.57 -2.30
C LEU A 48 -5.06 -2.09 -2.15
N ASN A 49 -4.79 -2.82 -3.23
CA ASN A 49 -4.64 -4.26 -3.19
C ASN A 49 -3.18 -4.61 -2.92
N VAL A 50 -2.96 -5.60 -2.07
CA VAL A 50 -1.63 -6.11 -1.75
C VAL A 50 -1.57 -7.60 -2.02
N LYS A 51 -0.49 -8.07 -2.63
CA LYS A 51 -0.27 -9.50 -2.90
C LYS A 51 1.21 -9.85 -2.78
N TRP A 52 1.53 -10.93 -2.06
CA TRP A 52 2.90 -11.47 -1.95
C TRP A 52 3.02 -12.93 -2.36
N GLY A 53 1.90 -13.57 -2.71
CA GLY A 53 1.86 -14.97 -3.12
C GLY A 53 0.56 -15.28 -3.87
N SER A 54 0.41 -16.53 -4.31
CA SER A 54 -0.75 -16.95 -5.10
C SER A 54 -1.93 -17.43 -4.24
N GLY A 55 -1.71 -17.64 -2.94
CA GLY A 55 -2.75 -18.08 -2.01
C GLY A 55 -3.89 -17.07 -1.83
N THR A 56 -4.99 -17.55 -1.26
CA THR A 56 -6.10 -16.67 -0.82
C THR A 56 -5.72 -15.87 0.41
N GLN A 57 -4.79 -16.38 1.22
CA GLN A 57 -4.23 -15.71 2.40
C GLN A 57 -3.03 -14.82 2.07
N ASP A 58 -2.49 -14.92 0.85
CA ASP A 58 -1.29 -14.17 0.45
C ASP A 58 -1.61 -12.80 -0.17
N ARG A 59 -2.72 -12.22 0.30
CA ARG A 59 -3.25 -10.94 -0.16
C ARG A 59 -4.01 -10.26 0.95
N CYS A 60 -4.11 -8.94 0.87
CA CYS A 60 -4.94 -8.12 1.73
C CYS A 60 -5.24 -6.79 1.05
N GLN A 61 -6.09 -5.98 1.69
CA GLN A 61 -6.41 -4.63 1.27
C GLN A 61 -5.98 -3.62 2.32
N ILE A 62 -5.60 -2.44 1.84
CA ILE A 62 -5.31 -1.29 2.67
C ILE A 62 -6.34 -0.21 2.36
N HIS A 63 -7.06 0.23 3.37
CA HIS A 63 -7.86 1.45 3.30
C HIS A 63 -7.03 2.62 3.82
N TYR A 64 -6.89 3.67 3.02
CA TYR A 64 -6.08 4.82 3.37
C TYR A 64 -6.87 6.13 3.22
N ALA A 65 -6.51 7.08 4.07
CA ALA A 65 -6.91 8.47 3.96
C ALA A 65 -5.67 9.34 4.20
N LEU A 66 -5.29 10.11 3.19
CA LEU A 66 -4.20 11.08 3.21
C LEU A 66 -4.77 12.48 3.48
N PRO A 67 -3.94 13.40 4.01
CA PRO A 67 -4.33 14.81 4.09
C PRO A 67 -4.69 15.37 2.70
N SER A 68 -5.43 16.47 2.69
CA SER A 68 -5.96 17.03 1.45
C SER A 68 -4.83 17.46 0.50
N ALA A 69 -5.03 17.34 -0.82
CA ALA A 69 -4.01 17.65 -1.84
C ALA A 69 -3.37 19.05 -1.71
N LYS A 70 -4.09 20.02 -1.12
CA LYS A 70 -3.58 21.37 -0.84
C LYS A 70 -2.52 21.42 0.29
N GLU A 71 -2.47 20.41 1.14
CA GLU A 71 -1.53 20.28 2.26
C GLU A 71 -0.35 19.35 1.92
N LEU A 72 -0.42 18.64 0.79
CA LEU A 72 0.61 17.68 0.36
C LEU A 72 1.78 18.39 -0.32
N THR A 73 2.62 19.07 0.47
CA THR A 73 3.93 19.55 -0.01
C THR A 73 5.01 18.54 0.37
N GLY A 74 5.45 17.73 -0.60
CA GLY A 74 6.53 16.76 -0.40
C GLY A 74 6.08 15.31 -0.11
N ILE A 75 6.93 14.56 0.61
CA ILE A 75 6.70 13.14 0.93
C ILE A 75 5.90 13.01 2.23
N ILE A 76 4.78 12.29 2.18
CA ILE A 76 3.94 12.00 3.34
C ILE A 76 4.34 10.65 3.93
N VAL A 77 4.63 10.64 5.23
CA VAL A 77 4.84 9.41 5.99
C VAL A 77 3.52 9.01 6.62
N ALA A 78 2.96 7.90 6.15
CA ALA A 78 1.73 7.31 6.68
C ALA A 78 1.98 5.88 7.15
N GLN A 79 1.17 5.43 8.10
CA GLN A 79 1.11 4.04 8.55
C GLN A 79 -0.24 3.45 8.16
N ALA A 80 -0.25 2.18 7.80
CA ALA A 80 -1.48 1.48 7.47
C ALA A 80 -1.43 0.01 7.91
N GLN A 81 -2.62 -0.55 8.11
CA GLN A 81 -2.80 -1.96 8.39
C GLN A 81 -3.40 -2.62 7.16
N CYS A 82 -2.86 -3.79 6.81
CA CYS A 82 -3.38 -4.62 5.75
C CYS A 82 -4.36 -5.63 6.34
N ARG A 83 -5.58 -5.66 5.81
CA ARG A 83 -6.71 -6.49 6.26
C ARG A 83 -7.21 -7.40 5.14
#